data_AF-A0A844GFA6-F1
#
_entry.id   AF-A0A844GFA6-F1
#
_cell.length_a   1.000
_cell.length_b   1.000
_cell.length_c   1.000
_cell.angle_alpha   90.00
_cell.angle_beta   90.00
_cell.angle_gamma   90.00
#
_symmetry.space_group_name_H-M   'P 1'
#
loop_
_entity.id
_entity.type
_entity.pdbx_description
1 polymer ?
#
loop_
_entity_poly.entity_id
_entity_poly.type
_entity_poly.pdbx_seq_one_letter_code
_entity_poly.pdbx_strand_id
1 'polypeptide(L)'
;MRENQQIWIAEIDTDPRAAPRKQRAAQYGLASSAALPINRAGHPIGALTFYSANTGWYDHETRSLFESMATQISFALDKFDSEATAKAFQATVMESEHHLQQVFEATPVPMQVHAKADWHLTAINRAHQHWLGYLPAEITDPDWWFDHLHAVNESLKHSFRPSCIRRSNASNTDSPYNCQSASCTIRTAQPA
;
A
#
# COMPACT_ATOMS: atom_id res chain seq x y z
N MET A 1 29.13 4.72 15.28
CA MET A 1 28.95 6.06 15.90
C MET A 1 27.86 5.90 16.93
N ARG A 2 28.17 6.09 18.22
CA ARG A 2 27.22 5.78 19.31
C ARG A 2 26.39 7.00 19.74
N GLU A 3 26.83 8.19 19.41
CA GLU A 3 26.16 9.44 19.73
C GLU A 3 25.95 10.14 18.39
N ASN A 4 24.70 10.46 18.04
CA ASN A 4 24.30 11.16 16.81
C ASN A 4 24.81 12.62 16.87
N GLN A 5 26.13 12.77 16.90
CA GLN A 5 26.84 14.01 17.18
C GLN A 5 27.90 14.23 16.13
N GLN A 6 27.96 15.47 15.64
CA GLN A 6 29.03 15.92 14.78
C GLN A 6 30.32 16.07 15.57
N ILE A 7 31.43 15.58 15.01
CA ILE A 7 32.75 15.63 15.61
C ILE A 7 33.65 16.46 14.71
N TRP A 8 34.23 17.50 15.29
CA TRP A 8 35.22 18.35 14.64
C TRP A 8 36.55 18.22 15.40
N ILE A 9 37.59 17.78 14.69
CA ILE A 9 38.95 17.60 15.23
C ILE A 9 39.87 18.55 14.47
N ALA A 10 40.31 19.61 15.16
CA ALA A 10 41.10 20.69 14.56
C ALA A 10 42.54 20.24 14.32
N GLU A 11 43.01 19.33 15.16
CA GLU A 11 44.35 18.78 15.13
C GLU A 11 44.30 17.32 15.64
N ILE A 12 44.61 16.37 14.76
CA ILE A 12 44.51 14.94 15.02
C ILE A 12 45.58 14.47 16.02
N ASP A 13 46.74 15.13 16.04
CA ASP A 13 47.84 14.73 16.91
C ASP A 13 47.59 15.05 18.38
N THR A 14 46.82 16.10 18.67
CA THR A 14 46.56 16.55 20.04
C THR A 14 45.22 16.05 20.58
N ASP A 15 44.26 15.68 19.73
CA ASP A 15 42.92 15.25 20.16
C ASP A 15 42.86 13.77 20.57
N PRO A 16 42.53 13.45 21.85
CA PRO A 16 42.42 12.06 22.31
C PRO A 16 41.32 11.26 21.61
N ARG A 17 40.28 11.91 21.06
CA ARG A 17 39.21 11.26 20.29
C ARG A 17 39.72 10.72 18.94
N ALA A 18 40.85 11.24 18.46
CA ALA A 18 41.49 10.81 17.22
C ALA A 18 42.48 9.65 17.40
N ALA A 19 42.73 9.20 18.65
CA ALA A 19 43.72 8.16 18.97
C ALA A 19 43.65 6.90 18.09
N PRO A 20 42.47 6.34 17.75
CA PRO A 20 42.39 5.16 16.88
C PRO A 20 42.85 5.40 15.43
N ARG A 21 42.85 6.66 14.98
CA ARG A 21 43.12 7.06 13.59
C ARG A 21 44.44 7.80 13.43
N LYS A 22 45.07 8.21 14.53
CA LYS A 22 46.30 9.04 14.56
C LYS A 22 47.44 8.44 13.72
N GLN A 23 47.74 7.15 13.89
CA GLN A 23 48.82 6.49 13.14
C GLN A 23 48.56 6.47 11.61
N ARG A 24 47.30 6.27 11.19
CA ARG A 24 46.95 6.34 9.76
C ARG A 24 46.94 7.77 9.24
N ALA A 25 46.42 8.72 10.03
CA ALA A 25 46.41 10.13 9.66
C ALA A 25 47.83 10.65 9.38
N ALA A 26 48.79 10.29 10.23
CA ALA A 26 50.20 10.62 10.04
C ALA A 26 50.78 10.03 8.74
N GLN A 27 50.42 8.79 8.37
CA GLN A 27 50.88 8.16 7.12
C GLN A 27 50.42 8.89 5.86
N TYR A 28 49.24 9.53 5.92
CA TYR A 28 48.64 10.23 4.78
C TYR A 28 48.76 11.76 4.87
N GLY A 29 49.54 12.29 5.84
CA GLY A 29 49.71 13.73 6.03
C GLY A 29 48.42 14.47 6.41
N LEU A 30 47.50 13.80 7.11
CA LEU A 30 46.22 14.36 7.54
C LEU A 30 46.38 15.01 8.92
N ALA A 31 46.11 16.31 8.99
CA ALA A 31 46.26 17.10 10.21
C ALA A 31 44.93 17.28 10.97
N SER A 32 43.79 17.20 10.29
CA SER A 32 42.47 17.48 10.88
C SER A 32 41.37 16.63 10.24
N SER A 33 40.24 16.52 10.94
CA SER A 33 39.09 15.78 10.42
C SER A 33 37.75 16.31 10.92
N ALA A 34 36.70 16.11 10.13
CA ALA A 34 35.31 16.33 10.51
C ALA A 34 34.51 15.05 10.25
N ALA A 35 33.62 14.68 11.14
CA ALA A 35 32.72 13.55 10.97
C ALA A 35 31.30 13.99 11.29
N LEU A 36 30.41 13.89 10.30
CA LEU A 36 29.01 14.24 10.42
C LEU A 36 28.15 12.98 10.31
N PRO A 37 27.14 12.81 11.19
CA PRO A 37 26.26 11.65 11.12
C PRO A 37 25.39 11.70 9.86
N ILE A 38 25.28 10.55 9.19
CA ILE A 38 24.26 10.30 8.17
C ILE A 38 23.15 9.53 8.87
N ASN A 39 21.98 10.16 8.92
CA ASN A 39 20.82 9.63 9.61
C ASN A 39 19.85 9.01 8.61
N ARG A 40 19.14 7.99 9.08
CA ARG A 40 18.03 7.35 8.38
C ARG A 40 16.95 7.08 9.41
N ALA A 41 15.75 7.60 9.19
CA ALA A 41 14.65 7.61 10.15
C ALA A 41 15.07 8.10 11.55
N GLY A 42 15.90 9.16 11.62
CA GLY A 42 16.41 9.71 12.88
C GLY A 42 17.54 8.90 13.56
N HIS A 43 17.95 7.76 12.98
CA HIS A 43 19.00 6.91 13.53
C HIS A 43 20.31 7.05 12.73
N PRO A 44 21.47 7.22 13.38
CA PRO A 44 22.74 7.31 12.68
C PRO A 44 23.14 5.96 12.10
N ILE A 45 23.15 5.86 10.77
CA ILE A 45 23.54 4.64 10.04
C ILE A 45 24.99 4.69 9.54
N GLY A 46 25.60 5.87 9.53
CA GLY A 46 26.93 6.07 8.98
C GLY A 46 27.47 7.47 9.26
N ALA A 47 28.68 7.74 8.75
CA ALA A 47 29.38 9.00 8.92
C ALA A 47 29.85 9.55 7.57
N LEU A 48 29.60 10.82 7.30
CA LEU A 48 30.31 11.58 6.28
C LEU A 48 31.57 12.17 6.91
N THR A 49 32.74 11.69 6.51
CA THR A 49 34.02 12.10 7.11
C THR A 49 34.88 12.87 6.12
N PHE A 50 35.35 14.04 6.53
CA PHE A 50 36.27 14.90 5.79
C PHE A 50 37.63 14.91 6.47
N TYR A 51 38.69 14.98 5.68
CA TYR A 51 40.07 15.08 6.15
C TYR A 51 40.80 16.21 5.43
N SER A 52 41.74 16.85 6.12
CA SER A 52 42.59 17.89 5.54
C SER A 52 44.00 17.82 6.08
N ALA A 53 44.97 18.24 5.27
CA ALA A 53 46.36 18.44 5.67
C ALA A 53 46.58 19.72 6.49
N ASN A 54 45.60 20.63 6.49
CA ASN A 54 45.66 21.87 7.26
C ASN A 54 44.91 21.71 8.59
N THR A 55 45.45 22.28 9.68
CA THR A 55 44.74 22.38 10.95
C THR A 55 43.68 23.47 10.89
N GLY A 56 42.55 23.29 11.59
CA GLY A 56 41.53 24.33 11.76
C GLY A 56 40.89 24.90 10.48
N TRP A 57 40.97 24.19 9.36
CA TRP A 57 40.53 24.65 8.02
C TRP A 57 39.02 24.92 7.85
N TYR A 58 38.20 24.57 8.84
CA TYR A 58 36.75 24.61 8.77
C TYR A 58 36.20 25.80 9.57
N ASP A 59 36.10 26.93 8.88
CA ASP A 59 35.39 28.12 9.33
C ASP A 59 33.86 27.89 9.37
N HIS A 60 33.10 28.92 9.74
CA HIS A 60 31.65 28.82 9.86
C HIS A 60 30.97 28.44 8.53
N GLU A 61 31.42 29.00 7.42
CA GLU A 61 30.85 28.74 6.09
C GLU A 61 31.09 27.29 5.66
N THR A 62 32.31 26.80 5.85
CA THR A 62 32.70 25.42 5.52
C THR A 62 31.94 24.41 6.37
N ARG A 63 31.75 24.69 7.67
CA ARG A 63 30.93 23.83 8.55
C ARG A 63 29.49 23.74 8.08
N SER A 64 28.89 24.90 7.81
CA SER A 64 27.51 24.99 7.32
C SER A 64 27.31 24.22 6.01
N LEU A 65 28.29 24.30 5.10
CA LEU A 65 28.25 23.53 3.86
C LEU A 65 28.22 22.01 4.12
N PHE A 66 29.10 21.50 4.97
CA PHE A 66 29.14 20.06 5.27
C PHE A 66 27.91 19.58 6.03
N GLU A 67 27.42 20.38 6.97
CA GLU A 67 26.17 20.09 7.69
C GLU A 67 25.00 20.01 6.71
N SER A 68 24.92 20.94 5.76
CA SER A 68 23.92 20.91 4.69
C SER A 68 24.05 19.66 3.81
N MET A 69 25.27 19.27 3.43
CA MET A 69 25.50 18.04 2.66
C MET A 69 25.06 16.78 3.43
N ALA A 70 25.46 16.64 4.69
CA ALA A 70 25.08 15.50 5.52
C ALA A 70 23.55 15.44 5.71
N THR A 71 22.91 16.60 5.88
CA THR A 71 21.45 16.73 5.98
C THR A 71 20.76 16.32 4.68
N GLN A 72 21.25 16.80 3.53
CA GLN A 72 20.69 16.45 2.22
C GLN A 72 20.81 14.95 1.91
N ILE A 73 21.95 14.34 2.25
CA ILE A 73 22.14 12.88 2.07
C ILE A 73 21.17 12.11 2.98
N SER A 74 21.06 12.49 4.25
CA SER A 74 20.14 11.86 5.20
C SER A 74 18.70 11.95 4.70
N PHE A 75 18.29 13.14 4.23
CA PHE A 75 16.96 13.36 3.66
C PHE A 75 16.71 12.52 2.40
N ALA A 76 17.70 12.41 1.50
CA ALA A 76 17.56 11.60 0.29
C ALA A 76 17.36 10.12 0.61
N LEU A 77 18.07 9.60 1.62
CA LEU A 77 17.91 8.22 2.08
C LEU A 77 16.52 7.97 2.67
N ASP A 78 16.02 8.88 3.50
CA ASP A 78 14.66 8.80 4.05
C ASP A 78 13.60 8.82 2.94
N LYS A 79 13.82 9.64 1.91
CA LYS A 79 12.93 9.71 0.75
C LYS A 79 12.93 8.40 -0.04
N PHE A 80 14.09 7.81 -0.31
CA PHE A 80 14.17 6.54 -1.04
C PHE A 80 13.48 5.40 -0.30
N ASP A 81 13.57 5.37 1.03
CA ASP A 81 12.87 4.40 1.85
C ASP A 81 11.35 4.54 1.78
N SER A 82 10.88 5.78 1.90
CA SER A 82 9.46 6.09 1.79
C SER A 82 8.93 5.70 0.41
N GLU A 83 9.66 6.03 -0.66
CA GLU A 83 9.31 5.67 -2.02
C GLU A 83 9.34 4.16 -2.27
N ALA A 84 10.34 3.44 -1.74
CA ALA A 84 10.42 1.99 -1.86
C ALA A 84 9.24 1.31 -1.14
N THR A 85 8.90 1.79 0.06
CA THR A 85 7.76 1.28 0.84
C THR A 85 6.44 1.54 0.11
N ALA A 86 6.25 2.75 -0.41
CA ALA A 86 5.06 3.12 -1.18
C ALA A 86 4.91 2.25 -2.44
N LYS A 87 6.00 2.03 -3.19
CA LYS A 87 6.01 1.15 -4.38
C LYS A 87 5.68 -0.30 -4.02
N ALA A 88 6.25 -0.83 -2.94
CA ALA A 88 5.97 -2.20 -2.50
C ALA A 88 4.51 -2.39 -2.07
N PHE A 89 3.94 -1.40 -1.37
CA PHE A 89 2.52 -1.41 -1.00
C PHE A 89 1.62 -1.35 -2.25
N GLN A 90 1.91 -0.43 -3.18
CA GLN A 90 1.16 -0.33 -4.44
C GLN A 90 1.23 -1.62 -5.27
N ALA A 91 2.41 -2.24 -5.37
CA ALA A 91 2.57 -3.50 -6.09
C ALA A 91 1.73 -4.62 -5.47
N THR A 92 1.74 -4.75 -4.14
CA THR A 92 0.93 -5.73 -3.42
C THR A 92 -0.57 -5.52 -3.65
N VAL A 93 -1.04 -4.26 -3.63
CA VAL A 93 -2.44 -3.92 -3.91
C VAL A 93 -2.81 -4.30 -5.34
N MET A 94 -2.00 -3.91 -6.34
CA MET A 94 -2.25 -4.24 -7.75
C MET A 94 -2.26 -5.75 -7.99
N GLU A 95 -1.34 -6.50 -7.37
CA GLU A 95 -1.28 -7.95 -7.49
C GLU A 95 -2.54 -8.61 -6.90
N SER A 96 -2.96 -8.17 -5.71
CA SER A 96 -4.20 -8.63 -5.08
C SER A 96 -5.44 -8.30 -5.90
N GLU A 97 -5.56 -7.06 -6.40
CA GLU A 97 -6.67 -6.63 -7.25
C GLU A 97 -6.73 -7.44 -8.54
N HIS A 98 -5.58 -7.63 -9.21
CA HIS A 98 -5.50 -8.44 -10.41
C HIS A 98 -5.89 -9.90 -10.13
N HIS A 99 -5.41 -10.48 -9.03
CA HIS A 99 -5.77 -11.84 -8.65
C HIS A 99 -7.28 -11.98 -8.38
N LEU A 100 -7.88 -11.04 -7.63
CA LEU A 100 -9.31 -11.02 -7.37
C LEU A 100 -10.12 -10.88 -8.67
N GLN A 101 -9.71 -10.00 -9.57
CA GLN A 101 -10.35 -9.85 -10.88
C GLN A 101 -10.27 -11.14 -11.68
N GLN A 102 -9.11 -11.82 -11.71
CA GLN A 102 -8.96 -13.10 -12.41
C GLN A 102 -9.86 -14.19 -11.83
N VAL A 103 -9.91 -14.33 -10.50
CA VAL A 103 -10.77 -15.30 -9.83
C VAL A 103 -12.24 -15.00 -10.11
N PHE A 104 -12.65 -13.73 -9.97
CA PHE A 104 -14.01 -13.28 -10.26
C PHE A 104 -14.44 -13.63 -11.69
N GLU A 105 -13.60 -13.30 -12.68
CA GLU A 105 -13.87 -13.53 -14.10
C GLU A 105 -13.80 -15.00 -14.54
N ALA A 106 -12.90 -15.79 -13.96
CA ALA A 106 -12.72 -17.19 -14.32
C ALA A 106 -13.73 -18.13 -13.64
N THR A 107 -14.41 -17.66 -12.61
CA THR A 107 -15.38 -18.49 -11.89
C THR A 107 -16.57 -18.83 -12.78
N PRO A 108 -16.94 -20.11 -12.94
CA PRO A 108 -17.94 -20.55 -13.91
C PRO A 108 -19.40 -20.31 -13.46
N VAL A 109 -19.64 -19.71 -12.30
CA VAL A 109 -20.98 -19.34 -11.83
C VAL A 109 -21.23 -17.84 -12.01
N PRO A 110 -22.44 -17.44 -12.46
CA PRO A 110 -22.86 -16.04 -12.49
C PRO A 110 -22.70 -15.37 -11.13
N MET A 111 -21.95 -14.28 -11.08
CA MET A 111 -21.74 -13.49 -9.87
C MET A 111 -21.98 -12.01 -10.13
N GLN A 112 -22.47 -11.34 -9.09
CA GLN A 112 -22.70 -9.90 -9.05
C GLN A 112 -22.09 -9.31 -7.78
N VAL A 113 -21.47 -8.15 -7.90
CA VAL A 113 -20.93 -7.38 -6.77
C VAL A 113 -21.76 -6.11 -6.64
N HIS A 114 -22.29 -5.88 -5.45
CA HIS A 114 -23.10 -4.70 -5.12
C HIS A 114 -22.37 -3.80 -4.14
N ALA A 115 -22.54 -2.49 -4.28
CA ALA A 115 -22.08 -1.55 -3.27
C ALA A 115 -22.87 -1.71 -1.97
N LYS A 116 -22.16 -1.69 -0.83
CA LYS A 116 -22.78 -1.90 0.47
C LYS A 116 -23.71 -0.75 0.89
N ALA A 117 -23.48 0.46 0.38
CA ALA A 117 -24.17 1.67 0.83
C ALA A 117 -25.58 1.82 0.24
N ASP A 118 -25.74 1.53 -1.05
CA ASP A 118 -26.96 1.80 -1.83
C ASP A 118 -27.41 0.59 -2.67
N TRP A 119 -26.73 -0.55 -2.54
CA TRP A 119 -27.02 -1.79 -3.26
C TRP A 119 -26.95 -1.69 -4.78
N HIS A 120 -26.35 -0.62 -5.33
CA HIS A 120 -26.18 -0.49 -6.76
C HIS A 120 -25.24 -1.59 -7.28
N LEU A 121 -25.47 -2.04 -8.52
CA LEU A 121 -24.59 -3.01 -9.16
C LEU A 121 -23.24 -2.37 -9.49
N THR A 122 -22.15 -2.97 -9.01
CA THR A 122 -20.78 -2.50 -9.26
C THR A 122 -20.08 -3.35 -10.31
N ALA A 123 -20.30 -4.66 -10.33
CA ALA A 123 -19.69 -5.56 -11.29
C ALA A 123 -20.49 -6.85 -11.49
N ILE A 124 -20.34 -7.46 -12.68
CA ILE A 124 -20.78 -8.83 -12.98
C ILE A 124 -19.62 -9.56 -13.65
N ASN A 125 -19.50 -10.88 -13.45
CA ASN A 125 -18.41 -11.65 -14.05
C ASN A 125 -18.78 -12.18 -15.45
N ARG A 126 -17.79 -12.70 -16.19
CA ARG A 126 -17.99 -13.32 -17.50
C ARG A 126 -19.06 -14.42 -17.52
N ALA A 127 -19.12 -15.28 -16.52
CA ALA A 127 -20.14 -16.34 -16.47
C ALA A 127 -21.56 -15.76 -16.42
N HIS A 128 -21.74 -14.65 -15.71
CA HIS A 128 -23.01 -13.93 -15.67
C HIS A 128 -23.43 -13.42 -17.05
N GLN A 129 -22.51 -12.77 -17.78
CA GLN A 129 -22.78 -12.29 -19.14
C GLN A 129 -23.07 -13.45 -20.10
N HIS A 130 -22.27 -14.53 -20.07
CA HIS A 130 -22.46 -15.66 -20.98
C HIS A 130 -23.75 -16.44 -20.72
N TRP A 131 -24.12 -16.66 -19.46
CA TRP A 131 -25.26 -17.51 -19.13
C TRP A 131 -26.59 -16.75 -19.21
N LEU A 132 -26.60 -15.48 -18.82
CA LEU A 132 -27.82 -14.67 -18.74
C LEU A 132 -27.95 -13.67 -19.89
N GLY A 133 -26.87 -13.39 -20.62
CA GLY A 133 -26.89 -12.55 -21.83
C GLY A 133 -26.86 -11.04 -21.58
N TYR A 134 -26.85 -10.60 -20.31
CA TYR A 134 -26.98 -9.20 -19.95
C TYR A 134 -25.63 -8.52 -19.70
N LEU A 135 -25.51 -7.29 -20.18
CA LEU A 135 -24.41 -6.39 -19.89
C LEU A 135 -24.64 -5.64 -18.56
N PRO A 136 -23.57 -5.20 -17.87
CA PRO A 136 -23.72 -4.49 -16.60
C PRO A 136 -24.59 -3.23 -16.72
N ALA A 137 -24.50 -2.53 -17.86
CA ALA A 137 -25.25 -1.30 -18.12
C ALA A 137 -26.76 -1.52 -18.32
N GLU A 138 -27.18 -2.74 -18.65
CA GLU A 138 -28.60 -3.08 -18.85
C GLU A 138 -29.30 -3.36 -17.51
N ILE A 139 -28.53 -3.67 -16.46
CA ILE A 139 -29.03 -3.95 -15.11
C ILE A 139 -28.99 -2.65 -14.30
N THR A 140 -30.07 -1.89 -14.37
CA THR A 140 -30.07 -0.48 -13.92
C THR A 140 -30.59 -0.28 -12.48
N ASP A 141 -31.40 -1.22 -11.97
CA ASP A 141 -32.06 -1.11 -10.67
C ASP A 141 -32.08 -2.49 -9.98
N PRO A 142 -31.88 -2.58 -8.65
CA PRO A 142 -32.21 -3.76 -7.85
C PRO A 142 -33.50 -4.50 -8.25
N ASP A 143 -34.54 -3.76 -8.68
CA ASP A 143 -35.83 -4.34 -9.07
C ASP A 143 -35.85 -4.95 -10.48
N TRP A 144 -34.88 -4.60 -11.33
CA TRP A 144 -34.81 -5.01 -12.74
C TRP A 144 -34.91 -6.53 -12.93
N TRP A 145 -34.29 -7.30 -12.01
CA TRP A 145 -34.31 -8.76 -12.03
C TRP A 145 -35.70 -9.36 -11.87
N PHE A 146 -36.56 -8.78 -11.05
CA PHE A 146 -37.90 -9.31 -10.82
C PHE A 146 -38.76 -9.23 -12.09
N ASP A 147 -38.51 -8.21 -12.90
CA ASP A 147 -39.26 -7.94 -14.12
C ASP A 147 -38.68 -8.70 -15.34
N HIS A 148 -37.36 -9.02 -15.36
CA HIS A 148 -36.69 -9.61 -16.53
C HIS A 148 -36.25 -11.09 -16.40
N LEU A 149 -36.03 -11.64 -15.20
CA LEU A 149 -35.79 -13.09 -15.06
C LEU A 149 -37.12 -13.84 -15.06
N HIS A 150 -37.29 -14.83 -15.94
CA HIS A 150 -38.40 -15.78 -15.83
C HIS A 150 -38.27 -16.55 -14.52
N ALA A 151 -39.22 -16.32 -13.59
CA ALA A 151 -39.34 -17.21 -12.45
C ALA A 151 -39.93 -18.51 -12.96
N VAL A 152 -39.39 -19.63 -12.50
CA VAL A 152 -39.95 -20.97 -12.68
C VAL A 152 -41.40 -21.05 -12.13
N ASN A 153 -41.85 -20.04 -11.36
CA ASN A 153 -43.20 -19.91 -10.85
C ASN A 153 -43.55 -18.42 -10.53
N GLU A 154 -44.60 -17.85 -11.15
CA GLU A 154 -45.05 -16.46 -10.93
C GLU A 154 -45.47 -16.18 -9.48
N SER A 155 -46.00 -17.18 -8.77
CA SER A 155 -46.45 -17.02 -7.38
C SER A 155 -45.30 -16.72 -6.39
N LEU A 156 -44.09 -17.22 -6.68
CA LEU A 156 -42.89 -16.95 -5.88
C LEU A 156 -42.33 -15.54 -6.11
N LYS A 157 -42.53 -14.95 -7.31
CA LYS A 157 -42.11 -13.55 -7.56
C LYS A 157 -42.87 -12.58 -6.65
N HIS A 158 -44.18 -12.76 -6.54
CA HIS A 158 -45.03 -11.90 -5.72
C HIS A 158 -44.76 -12.03 -4.21
N SER A 159 -44.34 -13.20 -3.72
CA SER A 159 -44.01 -13.40 -2.30
C SER A 159 -42.61 -12.89 -1.91
N PHE A 160 -41.62 -12.98 -2.82
CA PHE A 160 -40.24 -12.58 -2.52
C PHE A 160 -39.99 -11.08 -2.67
N ARG A 161 -40.62 -10.41 -3.65
CA ARG A 161 -40.42 -8.98 -3.97
C ARG A 161 -40.50 -8.06 -2.73
N PRO A 162 -41.50 -8.18 -1.82
CA PRO A 162 -41.58 -7.32 -0.64
C PRO A 162 -40.51 -7.61 0.43
N SER A 163 -39.98 -8.83 0.50
CA SER A 163 -39.05 -9.28 1.54
C SER A 163 -37.59 -8.91 1.25
N CYS A 164 -37.22 -8.87 -0.04
CA CYS A 164 -35.90 -8.45 -0.51
C CYS A 164 -35.78 -6.91 -0.49
N ILE A 165 -36.81 -6.19 -0.94
CA ILE A 165 -36.84 -4.71 -1.00
C ILE A 165 -36.88 -4.10 0.40
N ARG A 166 -37.56 -4.73 1.38
CA ARG A 166 -37.65 -4.20 2.75
C ARG A 166 -36.33 -4.34 3.54
N ARG A 167 -35.38 -5.16 3.06
CA ARG A 167 -34.04 -5.35 3.66
C ARG A 167 -32.98 -4.37 3.12
N SER A 168 -33.17 -3.77 1.94
CA SER A 168 -32.24 -2.76 1.41
C SER A 168 -32.43 -1.37 2.04
N ASN A 169 -33.64 -1.06 2.52
CA ASN A 169 -33.98 0.23 3.16
C ASN A 169 -33.98 0.20 4.70
N ALA A 170 -33.74 -0.96 5.32
CA ALA A 170 -33.65 -1.05 6.78
C ALA A 170 -32.22 -0.74 7.24
N SER A 171 -32.05 0.37 7.97
CA SER A 171 -30.84 0.64 8.74
C SER A 171 -30.48 -0.58 9.56
N ASN A 172 -29.32 -1.13 9.23
CA ASN A 172 -28.68 -2.32 9.76
C ASN A 172 -28.65 -2.37 11.30
N THR A 173 -29.61 -3.06 11.94
CA THR A 173 -29.47 -3.48 13.35
C THR A 173 -29.83 -4.93 13.65
N ASP A 174 -30.19 -5.77 12.67
CA ASP A 174 -30.33 -7.22 12.96
C ASP A 174 -29.74 -8.12 11.86
N SER A 175 -28.72 -8.86 12.28
CA SER A 175 -27.92 -9.81 11.51
C SER A 175 -28.75 -10.98 10.94
N PRO A 176 -28.54 -11.42 9.67
CA PRO A 176 -29.27 -12.54 9.10
C PRO A 176 -28.37 -13.77 8.86
N TYR A 177 -27.80 -14.37 9.92
CA TYR A 177 -27.41 -15.79 9.84
C TYR A 177 -28.64 -16.67 10.06
N ASN A 178 -29.63 -16.64 9.16
CA ASN A 178 -30.65 -17.68 9.14
C ASN A 178 -31.33 -17.80 7.76
N CYS A 179 -30.62 -18.39 6.81
CA CYS A 179 -31.24 -19.03 5.66
C CYS A 179 -31.40 -20.51 5.98
N GLN A 180 -32.51 -20.88 6.63
CA GLN A 180 -33.01 -22.25 6.62
C GLN A 180 -34.38 -22.22 5.95
N SER A 181 -34.56 -23.07 4.93
CA SER A 181 -35.79 -23.32 4.16
C SER A 181 -36.07 -22.45 2.91
N ALA A 182 -35.19 -22.55 1.91
CA ALA A 182 -35.65 -22.52 0.51
C ALA A 182 -34.65 -23.29 -0.36
N SER A 183 -34.90 -24.59 -0.52
CA SER A 183 -34.15 -25.48 -1.40
C SER A 183 -34.38 -25.07 -2.86
N CYS A 184 -33.57 -24.14 -3.39
CA CYS A 184 -33.59 -23.79 -4.80
C CYS A 184 -32.58 -24.67 -5.55
N THR A 185 -33.06 -25.79 -6.09
CA THR A 185 -32.25 -26.67 -6.94
C THR A 185 -32.24 -26.10 -8.35
N ILE A 186 -31.11 -25.52 -8.77
CA ILE A 186 -30.88 -25.14 -10.17
C ILE A 186 -30.68 -26.45 -10.94
N ARG A 187 -31.68 -26.89 -11.72
CA ARG A 187 -31.50 -27.96 -12.71
C ARG A 187 -30.73 -27.36 -13.88
N THR A 188 -29.47 -27.75 -14.03
CA THR A 188 -28.67 -27.50 -15.22
C THR A 188 -29.35 -28.16 -16.42
N ALA A 189 -29.75 -27.36 -17.41
CA ALA A 189 -30.20 -27.88 -18.70
C ALA A 189 -28.98 -28.46 -19.44
N GLN A 190 -28.96 -29.78 -19.66
CA GLN A 190 -28.01 -30.42 -20.56
C GLN A 190 -28.35 -30.07 -22.02
N PRO A 191 -27.35 -29.81 -22.87
CA PRO A 191 -27.59 -29.52 -24.27
C PRO A 191 -27.90 -30.82 -25.02
N ALA A 192 -28.81 -30.72 -25.99
CA ALA A 192 -29.06 -31.74 -27.01
C ALA A 192 -28.00 -31.67 -28.13
#